data_AF-A0A512T035-F1
#
_entry.id   AF-A0A512T035-F1
#
_cell.length_a   1.000
_cell.length_b   1.000
_cell.length_c   1.000
_cell.angle_alpha   90.00
_cell.angle_beta   90.00
_cell.angle_gamma   90.00
#
_symmetry.space_group_name_H-M   'P 1'
#
loop_
_entity.id
_entity.type
_entity.pdbx_description
1 polymer ?
#
loop_
_entity_poly.entity_id
_entity_poly.type
_entity_poly.pdbx_seq_one_letter_code
_entity_poly.pdbx_strand_id
1 'polypeptide(L)'
;MSAVSMQGEQDAVTGTEPQDDRDRVLDAAHRCVDLLVRTAIIDDAGDPTWPTWEMGPEGAVGVVAGRRSLYDGDAGVVWALTHLGTALNRHDATELAASGAESLRRTRPAGPDVPAGLLVGEAGVSLLRQARNGVGIGWSDGSDLTDGLAGILLSLARTRRHEAHAAAIVAELRHRSHAEPWGRSWPDHRLAGEAARPLCGLAHGASGIAWALAEAAAVWPRLAPSALELAGEALAWEASWAEPVRGGWPDLREGDVTWPDLWCHGAAGAGAVRLRLLELADAGLDVPWPTDTTRAEAEMAVQRCGRAMSDAAEQAVTGGPDTVAAGWTLCHGAGGPAGVVALAADILGVPEHRERALAAAAAFVSAAPVDPGVWPCGLRGADGDVSLVTGAAGTAVLLADLARPGTVPSLALLGAGGVRQSS
;
A
#
# COMPACT_ATOMS: atom_id res chain seq x y z
N MET A 1 54.29 39.41 -11.68
CA MET A 1 53.74 38.15 -12.25
C MET A 1 53.45 37.23 -11.08
N SER A 2 52.47 37.58 -10.24
CA SER A 2 51.05 37.18 -10.34
C SER A 2 50.85 35.69 -10.09
N ALA A 3 50.72 35.35 -8.81
CA ALA A 3 50.02 34.16 -8.35
C ALA A 3 48.52 34.47 -8.42
N VAL A 4 47.78 33.72 -9.24
CA VAL A 4 46.32 33.80 -9.31
C VAL A 4 45.77 32.74 -8.36
N SER A 5 45.19 33.22 -7.27
CA SER A 5 44.36 32.45 -6.34
C SER A 5 43.02 32.19 -7.03
N MET A 6 42.72 30.94 -7.34
CA MET A 6 41.36 30.50 -7.69
C MET A 6 40.69 30.05 -6.39
N GLN A 7 39.95 30.96 -5.75
CA GLN A 7 38.89 30.61 -4.82
C GLN A 7 37.74 30.06 -5.65
N GLY A 8 37.49 28.75 -5.54
CA GLY A 8 36.24 28.16 -5.99
C GLY A 8 35.17 28.45 -4.96
N GLU A 9 34.12 29.12 -5.39
CA GLU A 9 32.84 29.25 -4.69
C GLU A 9 32.36 27.86 -4.27
N GLN A 10 32.30 27.63 -2.95
CA GLN A 10 31.45 26.59 -2.40
C GLN A 10 30.02 27.12 -2.47
N ASP A 11 29.28 26.70 -3.49
CA ASP A 11 27.82 26.82 -3.49
C ASP A 11 27.29 26.10 -2.24
N ALA A 12 26.82 26.90 -1.29
CA ALA A 12 26.03 26.42 -0.17
C ALA A 12 24.69 25.95 -0.72
N VAL A 13 24.60 24.65 -1.04
CA VAL A 13 23.31 23.96 -1.07
C VAL A 13 22.79 24.03 0.36
N THR A 14 21.86 24.95 0.61
CA THR A 14 21.11 25.05 1.86
C THR A 14 20.22 23.81 2.01
N GLY A 15 20.81 22.69 2.42
CA GLY A 15 20.05 21.55 2.92
C GLY A 15 19.46 21.93 4.26
N THR A 16 18.14 21.83 4.40
CA THR A 16 17.48 21.87 5.71
C THR A 16 18.05 20.76 6.60
N GLU A 17 18.22 21.03 7.89
CA GLU A 17 18.75 20.02 8.81
C GLU A 17 17.76 18.84 8.91
N PRO A 18 18.20 17.57 9.01
CA PRO A 18 17.31 16.40 9.06
C PRO A 18 16.24 16.44 10.18
N GLN A 19 16.50 17.21 11.24
CA GLN A 19 15.53 17.43 12.31
C GLN A 19 14.39 18.36 11.88
N ASP A 20 14.69 19.42 11.11
CA ASP A 20 13.70 20.34 10.57
C ASP A 20 12.78 19.65 9.55
N ASP A 21 13.35 18.79 8.71
CA ASP A 21 12.56 17.96 7.78
C ASP A 21 11.62 17.01 8.52
N ARG A 22 12.09 16.38 9.60
CA ARG A 22 11.27 15.51 10.45
C ARG A 22 10.10 16.27 11.06
N ASP A 23 10.37 17.44 11.64
CA ASP A 23 9.33 18.23 12.30
C ASP A 23 8.30 18.75 11.29
N ARG A 24 8.74 19.15 10.09
CA ARG A 24 7.87 19.56 8.98
C ARG A 24 6.95 18.43 8.49
N VAL A 25 7.51 17.24 8.28
CA VAL A 25 6.74 16.06 7.85
C VAL A 25 5.77 15.60 8.94
N LEU A 26 6.18 15.70 10.21
CA LEU A 26 5.31 15.38 11.34
C LEU A 26 4.13 16.35 11.46
N ASP A 27 4.38 17.65 11.34
CA ASP A 27 3.33 18.68 11.34
C ASP A 27 2.32 18.43 10.20
N ALA A 28 2.82 18.10 9.00
CA ALA A 28 1.96 17.71 7.89
C ALA A 28 1.08 16.48 8.18
N ALA A 29 1.61 15.46 8.85
CA ALA A 29 0.80 14.31 9.29
C ALA A 29 -0.32 14.73 10.25
N HIS A 30 -0.05 15.66 11.19
CA HIS A 30 -1.09 16.24 12.06
C HIS A 30 -2.17 16.98 11.26
N ARG A 31 -1.79 17.81 10.28
CA ARG A 31 -2.75 18.53 9.43
C ARG A 31 -3.62 17.59 8.60
N CYS A 32 -3.07 16.46 8.14
CA CYS A 32 -3.86 15.43 7.47
C CYS A 32 -4.85 14.79 8.46
N VAL A 33 -4.45 14.48 9.70
CA VAL A 33 -5.39 14.00 10.73
C VAL A 33 -6.49 15.02 11.01
N ASP A 34 -6.17 16.31 11.06
CA ASP A 34 -7.18 17.37 11.22
C ASP A 34 -8.19 17.36 10.06
N LEU A 35 -7.76 17.06 8.83
CA LEU A 35 -8.65 16.86 7.68
C LEU A 35 -9.57 15.66 7.88
N LEU A 36 -9.03 14.52 8.31
CA LEU A 36 -9.85 13.33 8.57
C LEU A 36 -10.89 13.58 9.67
N VAL A 37 -10.51 14.27 10.75
CA VAL A 37 -11.41 14.56 11.87
C VAL A 37 -12.49 15.57 11.47
N ARG A 38 -12.12 16.67 10.79
CA ARG A 38 -13.08 17.74 10.46
C ARG A 38 -14.06 17.38 9.33
N THR A 39 -13.72 16.39 8.50
CA THR A 39 -14.57 15.93 7.39
C THR A 39 -15.42 14.72 7.75
N ALA A 40 -15.26 14.17 8.95
CA ALA A 40 -16.14 13.13 9.45
C ALA A 40 -17.58 13.64 9.52
N ILE A 41 -18.48 12.93 8.86
CA ILE A 41 -19.92 13.14 8.92
C ILE A 41 -20.44 12.22 10.02
N ILE A 42 -21.00 12.80 11.06
CA ILE A 42 -21.60 12.05 12.18
C ILE A 42 -23.10 11.96 11.93
N ASP A 43 -23.62 10.73 11.84
CA ASP A 43 -25.06 10.50 11.67
C ASP A 43 -25.85 10.68 12.99
N ASP A 44 -27.18 10.52 12.93
CA ASP A 44 -28.06 10.65 14.10
C ASP A 44 -27.78 9.61 15.20
N ALA A 45 -27.13 8.49 14.86
CA ALA A 45 -26.72 7.46 15.82
C ALA A 45 -25.34 7.76 16.46
N GLY A 46 -24.67 8.83 16.03
CA GLY A 46 -23.32 9.17 16.46
C GLY A 46 -22.22 8.41 15.71
N ASP A 47 -22.56 7.72 14.62
CA ASP A 47 -21.61 6.94 13.82
C ASP A 47 -20.90 7.83 12.80
N PRO A 48 -19.56 7.77 12.73
CA PRO A 48 -18.81 8.52 11.73
C PRO A 48 -18.78 7.79 10.39
N THR A 49 -18.86 8.58 9.33
CA THR A 49 -18.56 8.18 7.96
C THR A 49 -17.83 9.31 7.23
N TRP A 50 -17.19 9.00 6.11
CA TRP A 50 -16.44 9.98 5.33
C TRP A 50 -16.94 10.12 3.89
N PRO A 51 -16.75 11.30 3.27
CA PRO A 51 -16.98 11.46 1.84
C PRO A 51 -16.07 10.52 1.04
N THR A 52 -16.68 9.75 0.14
CA THR A 52 -16.01 8.91 -0.85
C THR A 52 -16.43 9.34 -2.23
N TRP A 53 -15.48 9.33 -3.16
CA TRP A 53 -15.69 9.70 -4.54
C TRP A 53 -16.08 8.48 -5.38
N GLU A 54 -17.17 8.62 -6.14
CA GLU A 54 -17.63 7.61 -7.10
C GLU A 54 -17.42 8.10 -8.52
N MET A 55 -16.65 7.32 -9.27
CA MET A 55 -16.50 7.52 -10.70
C MET A 55 -17.67 6.85 -11.42
N GLY A 56 -18.61 7.67 -11.88
CA GLY A 56 -19.72 7.26 -12.74
C GLY A 56 -19.28 7.04 -14.20
N PRO A 57 -20.20 6.53 -15.04
CA PRO A 57 -19.97 6.41 -16.47
C PRO A 57 -19.54 7.76 -17.07
N GLU A 58 -18.62 7.74 -18.04
CA GLU A 58 -18.12 8.94 -18.73
C GLU A 58 -17.36 9.95 -17.84
N GLY A 59 -16.91 9.55 -16.64
CA GLY A 59 -16.09 10.38 -15.76
C GLY A 59 -16.88 11.37 -14.90
N ALA A 60 -18.21 11.19 -14.79
CA ALA A 60 -19.01 11.92 -13.82
C ALA A 60 -18.55 11.55 -12.40
N VAL A 61 -18.21 12.54 -11.59
CA VAL A 61 -17.73 12.31 -10.22
C VAL A 61 -18.89 12.58 -9.24
N GLY A 62 -19.34 11.53 -8.57
CA GLY A 62 -20.30 11.62 -7.46
C GLY A 62 -19.60 11.60 -6.11
N VAL A 63 -20.24 12.17 -5.08
CA VAL A 63 -19.81 12.02 -3.69
C VAL A 63 -20.86 11.19 -2.96
N VAL A 64 -20.42 10.09 -2.37
CA VAL A 64 -21.22 9.24 -1.48
C VAL A 64 -20.59 9.25 -0.08
N ALA A 65 -21.33 8.75 0.90
CA ALA A 65 -20.81 8.44 2.22
C ALA A 65 -21.26 7.03 2.62
N GLY A 66 -20.58 6.43 3.59
CA GLY A 66 -20.90 5.10 4.11
C GLY A 66 -20.25 3.95 3.36
N ARG A 67 -19.26 4.21 2.50
CA ARG A 67 -18.52 3.14 1.82
C ARG A 67 -17.64 2.43 2.86
N ARG A 68 -17.75 1.11 2.95
CA ARG A 68 -17.10 0.31 4.02
C ARG A 68 -15.71 -0.20 3.69
N SER A 69 -15.23 0.00 2.47
CA SER A 69 -13.98 -0.58 1.95
C SER A 69 -12.75 -0.10 2.72
N LEU A 70 -11.69 -0.94 2.72
CA LEU A 70 -10.37 -0.53 3.22
C LEU A 70 -9.68 0.42 2.23
N TYR A 71 -10.02 0.35 0.94
CA TYR A 71 -9.41 1.11 -0.13
C TYR A 71 -9.75 2.61 -0.06
N ASP A 72 -11.03 2.93 -0.30
CA ASP A 72 -11.59 4.27 -0.46
C ASP A 72 -12.70 4.62 0.54
N GLY A 73 -12.91 3.75 1.54
CA GLY A 73 -14.02 3.85 2.48
C GLY A 73 -13.62 4.06 3.94
N ASP A 74 -14.64 4.06 4.78
CA ASP A 74 -14.61 4.27 6.22
C ASP A 74 -13.63 3.32 6.92
N ALA A 75 -13.52 2.06 6.49
CA ALA A 75 -12.58 1.12 7.10
C ALA A 75 -11.12 1.53 6.89
N GLY A 76 -10.79 2.13 5.73
CA GLY A 76 -9.48 2.69 5.46
C GLY A 76 -9.15 3.87 6.38
N VAL A 77 -10.10 4.80 6.52
CA VAL A 77 -9.94 5.98 7.39
C VAL A 77 -9.83 5.57 8.87
N VAL A 78 -10.70 4.66 9.32
CA VAL A 78 -10.67 4.09 10.68
C VAL A 78 -9.35 3.37 10.94
N TRP A 79 -8.83 2.61 9.97
CA TRP A 79 -7.53 1.95 10.09
C TRP A 79 -6.41 2.97 10.31
N ALA A 80 -6.37 4.03 9.50
CA ALA A 80 -5.37 5.09 9.63
C ALA A 80 -5.49 5.82 10.98
N LEU A 81 -6.68 6.27 11.35
CA LEU A 81 -6.93 6.98 12.62
C LEU A 81 -6.59 6.12 13.85
N THR A 82 -6.81 4.80 13.79
CA THR A 82 -6.42 3.89 14.88
C THR A 82 -4.91 3.96 15.15
N HIS A 83 -4.10 3.96 14.09
CA HIS A 83 -2.65 3.98 14.22
C HIS A 83 -2.11 5.40 14.48
N LEU A 84 -2.61 6.39 13.75
CA LEU A 84 -2.21 7.79 13.88
C LEU A 84 -2.62 8.38 15.23
N GLY A 85 -3.81 8.05 15.73
CA GLY A 85 -4.31 8.50 17.03
C GLY A 85 -3.34 8.19 18.17
N THR A 86 -2.82 6.97 18.18
CA THR A 86 -1.82 6.54 19.17
C THR A 86 -0.44 7.16 18.88
N ALA A 87 0.05 7.08 17.64
CA ALA A 87 1.40 7.51 17.28
C ALA A 87 1.63 9.03 17.44
N LEU A 88 0.59 9.82 17.20
CA LEU A 88 0.61 11.28 17.25
C LEU A 88 -0.02 11.86 18.52
N ASN A 89 -0.42 11.00 19.48
CA ASN A 89 -1.09 11.40 20.73
C ASN A 89 -2.34 12.27 20.48
N ARG A 90 -3.21 11.82 19.56
CA ARG A 90 -4.43 12.48 19.13
C ARG A 90 -5.65 11.76 19.70
N HIS A 91 -6.18 12.28 20.81
CA HIS A 91 -7.33 11.71 21.50
C HIS A 91 -8.60 11.74 20.65
N ASP A 92 -8.85 12.85 19.95
CA ASP A 92 -9.94 13.02 19.00
C ASP A 92 -9.91 11.96 17.88
N ALA A 93 -8.74 11.73 17.27
CA ALA A 93 -8.56 10.68 16.27
C ALA A 93 -8.79 9.26 16.86
N THR A 94 -8.35 9.03 18.10
CA THR A 94 -8.53 7.73 18.78
C THR A 94 -10.00 7.45 19.09
N GLU A 95 -10.73 8.44 19.59
CA GLU A 95 -12.17 8.34 19.87
C GLU A 95 -12.96 8.13 18.58
N LEU A 96 -12.65 8.89 17.53
CA LEU A 96 -13.29 8.78 16.23
C LEU A 96 -13.04 7.42 15.58
N ALA A 97 -11.80 6.91 15.64
CA ALA A 97 -11.46 5.56 15.17
C ALA A 97 -12.24 4.48 15.91
N ALA A 98 -12.37 4.60 17.24
CA ALA A 98 -13.11 3.63 18.04
C ALA A 98 -14.61 3.65 17.70
N SER A 99 -15.20 4.83 17.54
CA SER A 99 -16.60 4.97 17.11
C SER A 99 -16.82 4.37 15.72
N GLY A 100 -15.95 4.69 14.75
CA GLY A 100 -16.05 4.14 13.39
C GLY A 100 -15.86 2.63 13.32
N ALA A 101 -14.93 2.07 14.10
CA ALA A 101 -14.74 0.62 14.18
C ALA A 101 -15.97 -0.10 14.77
N GLU A 102 -16.60 0.51 15.78
CA GLU A 102 -17.83 -0.01 16.38
C GLU A 102 -19.03 0.11 15.42
N SER A 103 -19.16 1.22 14.69
CA SER A 103 -20.16 1.40 13.63
C SER A 103 -20.01 0.32 12.56
N LEU A 104 -18.81 0.14 12.00
CA LEU A 104 -18.52 -0.88 10.98
C LEU A 104 -18.84 -2.29 11.47
N ARG A 105 -18.59 -2.57 12.75
CA ARG A 105 -18.93 -3.86 13.38
C ARG A 105 -20.43 -4.04 13.57
N ARG A 106 -21.15 -3.01 14.00
CA ARG A 106 -22.59 -3.05 14.28
C ARG A 106 -23.42 -3.14 13.00
N THR A 107 -23.02 -2.43 11.96
CA THR A 107 -23.71 -2.36 10.66
C THR A 107 -23.18 -3.41 9.67
N ARG A 108 -22.50 -4.44 10.17
CA ARG A 108 -21.86 -5.44 9.33
C ARG A 108 -22.91 -6.15 8.44
N PRO A 109 -22.78 -6.08 7.11
CA PRO A 109 -23.73 -6.70 6.22
C PRO A 109 -23.63 -8.22 6.30
N ALA A 110 -24.76 -8.89 6.08
CA ALA A 110 -24.86 -10.34 6.02
C ALA A 110 -25.61 -10.74 4.74
N GLY A 111 -25.16 -11.81 4.10
CA GLY A 111 -25.76 -12.31 2.87
C GLY A 111 -24.73 -12.80 1.87
N PRO A 112 -25.18 -13.46 0.79
CA PRO A 112 -24.30 -13.99 -0.24
C PRO A 112 -23.66 -12.89 -1.11
N ASP A 113 -24.30 -11.74 -1.24
CA ASP A 113 -23.87 -10.65 -2.13
C ASP A 113 -22.87 -9.68 -1.47
N VAL A 114 -22.44 -9.96 -0.24
CA VAL A 114 -21.51 -9.11 0.50
C VAL A 114 -20.10 -9.25 -0.09
N PRO A 115 -19.47 -8.15 -0.54
CA PRO A 115 -18.10 -8.19 -1.03
C PRO A 115 -17.14 -8.74 0.03
N ALA A 116 -16.44 -9.83 -0.30
CA ALA A 116 -15.62 -10.55 0.66
C ALA A 116 -14.14 -10.15 0.66
N GLY A 117 -13.64 -9.54 -0.42
CA GLY A 117 -12.22 -9.24 -0.62
C GLY A 117 -11.59 -8.28 0.40
N LEU A 118 -10.28 -8.06 0.29
CA LEU A 118 -9.50 -7.28 1.25
C LEU A 118 -9.69 -5.77 1.08
N LEU A 119 -9.48 -5.25 -0.13
CA LEU A 119 -9.47 -3.81 -0.36
C LEU A 119 -10.88 -3.25 -0.49
N VAL A 120 -11.77 -4.02 -1.12
CA VAL A 120 -13.15 -3.61 -1.42
C VAL A 120 -14.20 -4.52 -0.76
N GLY A 121 -13.87 -5.12 0.39
CA GLY A 121 -14.77 -6.03 1.08
C GLY A 121 -14.50 -6.25 2.57
N GLU A 122 -15.24 -7.21 3.14
CA GLU A 122 -15.29 -7.48 4.58
C GLU A 122 -14.02 -8.13 5.15
N ALA A 123 -13.14 -8.69 4.31
CA ALA A 123 -11.82 -9.15 4.77
C ALA A 123 -10.94 -7.98 5.22
N GLY A 124 -11.08 -6.79 4.61
CA GLY A 124 -10.40 -5.56 5.02
C GLY A 124 -10.89 -5.03 6.36
N VAL A 125 -12.21 -4.96 6.53
CA VAL A 125 -12.86 -4.56 7.81
C VAL A 125 -12.39 -5.48 8.95
N SER A 126 -12.22 -6.77 8.65
CA SER A 126 -11.75 -7.77 9.62
C SER A 126 -10.32 -7.54 10.12
N LEU A 127 -9.52 -6.69 9.46
CA LEU A 127 -8.17 -6.33 9.94
C LEU A 127 -8.21 -5.35 11.12
N LEU A 128 -9.27 -4.54 11.24
CA LEU A 128 -9.44 -3.55 12.31
C LEU A 128 -9.56 -4.27 13.66
N ARG A 129 -8.61 -4.04 14.57
CA ARG A 129 -8.50 -4.77 15.85
C ARG A 129 -9.81 -4.86 16.62
N GLN A 130 -10.58 -3.78 16.64
CA GLN A 130 -11.85 -3.66 17.37
C GLN A 130 -13.05 -4.27 16.60
N ALA A 131 -12.91 -4.50 15.28
CA ALA A 131 -13.91 -5.18 14.45
C ALA A 131 -13.57 -6.66 14.15
N ARG A 132 -12.49 -7.21 14.76
CA ARG A 132 -12.03 -8.62 14.56
C ARG A 132 -13.01 -9.70 15.03
N ASN A 133 -14.05 -9.34 15.78
CA ASN A 133 -15.06 -10.30 16.19
C ASN A 133 -15.96 -10.63 15.00
N GLY A 134 -15.98 -11.91 14.61
CA GLY A 134 -16.76 -12.40 13.48
C GLY A 134 -16.04 -12.36 12.13
N VAL A 135 -14.71 -12.56 12.07
CA VAL A 135 -14.00 -12.80 10.79
C VAL A 135 -14.79 -13.86 10.01
N GLY A 136 -15.48 -13.43 8.95
CA GLY A 136 -16.33 -14.30 8.17
C GLY A 136 -15.49 -15.26 7.33
N ILE A 137 -16.02 -16.46 7.12
CA ILE A 137 -15.59 -17.33 6.03
C ILE A 137 -16.14 -16.70 4.75
N GLY A 138 -15.37 -15.81 4.15
CA GLY A 138 -15.73 -15.15 2.88
C GLY A 138 -15.28 -16.00 1.68
N TRP A 139 -15.94 -15.81 0.55
CA TRP A 139 -15.53 -16.38 -0.74
C TRP A 139 -15.67 -15.32 -1.82
N SER A 140 -14.85 -15.41 -2.86
CA SER A 140 -14.89 -14.50 -4.01
C SER A 140 -14.67 -15.27 -5.30
N ASP A 141 -15.26 -14.76 -6.37
CA ASP A 141 -15.01 -15.21 -7.74
C ASP A 141 -13.68 -14.64 -8.27
N GLY A 142 -13.21 -13.50 -7.74
CA GLY A 142 -11.87 -12.98 -8.02
C GLY A 142 -10.77 -13.83 -7.37
N SER A 143 -9.57 -13.84 -7.95
CA SER A 143 -8.40 -14.51 -7.35
C SER A 143 -7.44 -13.56 -6.64
N ASP A 144 -7.51 -12.27 -6.96
CA ASP A 144 -6.48 -11.29 -6.60
C ASP A 144 -6.55 -10.79 -5.14
N LEU A 145 -5.67 -9.84 -4.82
CA LEU A 145 -5.54 -9.25 -3.49
C LEU A 145 -6.68 -8.27 -3.18
N THR A 146 -7.29 -7.65 -4.20
CA THR A 146 -8.27 -6.58 -4.03
C THR A 146 -9.62 -7.11 -3.57
N ASP A 147 -10.38 -7.71 -4.47
CA ASP A 147 -11.72 -8.25 -4.26
C ASP A 147 -11.71 -9.78 -4.17
N GLY A 148 -10.55 -10.40 -4.43
CA GLY A 148 -10.40 -11.83 -4.62
C GLY A 148 -9.99 -12.66 -3.40
N LEU A 149 -9.77 -13.94 -3.69
CA LEU A 149 -9.40 -14.96 -2.73
C LEU A 149 -8.05 -14.72 -2.04
N ALA A 150 -7.05 -14.16 -2.73
CA ALA A 150 -5.77 -13.84 -2.09
C ALA A 150 -5.92 -12.78 -0.99
N GLY A 151 -6.79 -11.79 -1.19
CA GLY A 151 -7.11 -10.80 -0.17
C GLY A 151 -7.74 -11.42 1.08
N ILE A 152 -8.67 -12.36 0.89
CA ILE A 152 -9.29 -13.12 1.98
C ILE A 152 -8.25 -13.96 2.71
N LEU A 153 -7.42 -14.70 1.98
CA LEU A 153 -6.35 -15.53 2.54
C LEU A 153 -5.39 -14.72 3.41
N LEU A 154 -4.97 -13.54 2.94
CA LEU A 154 -4.11 -12.65 3.70
C LEU A 154 -4.77 -12.19 5.00
N SER A 155 -6.07 -11.85 4.97
CA SER A 155 -6.82 -11.48 6.18
C SER A 155 -6.91 -12.63 7.18
N LEU A 156 -7.16 -13.86 6.72
CA LEU A 156 -7.16 -15.05 7.56
C LEU A 156 -5.80 -15.29 8.20
N ALA A 157 -4.71 -15.16 7.45
CA ALA A 157 -3.34 -15.31 7.96
C ALA A 157 -3.04 -14.23 9.03
N ARG A 158 -3.38 -12.97 8.77
CA ARG A 158 -3.16 -11.85 9.72
C ARG A 158 -4.00 -11.93 10.99
N THR A 159 -5.17 -12.56 10.90
CA THR A 159 -6.01 -12.83 12.07
C THR A 159 -5.70 -14.18 12.72
N ARG A 160 -4.87 -15.02 12.08
CA ARG A 160 -4.51 -16.38 12.48
C ARG A 160 -5.72 -17.26 12.75
N ARG A 161 -6.72 -17.21 11.85
CA ARG A 161 -8.00 -17.91 12.01
C ARG A 161 -8.37 -18.74 10.78
N HIS A 162 -9.19 -19.77 10.99
CA HIS A 162 -9.81 -20.58 9.94
C HIS A 162 -8.82 -21.28 8.99
N GLU A 163 -7.84 -22.01 9.52
CA GLU A 163 -6.85 -22.78 8.72
C GLU A 163 -7.52 -23.67 7.66
N ALA A 164 -8.61 -24.36 7.99
CA ALA A 164 -9.33 -25.20 7.03
C ALA A 164 -9.90 -24.41 5.85
N HIS A 165 -10.35 -23.18 6.10
CA HIS A 165 -10.82 -22.28 5.04
C HIS A 165 -9.66 -21.74 4.20
N ALA A 166 -8.55 -21.37 4.85
CA ALA A 166 -7.32 -21.00 4.17
C ALA A 166 -6.83 -22.13 3.23
N ALA A 167 -6.92 -23.39 3.67
CA ALA A 167 -6.59 -24.56 2.84
C ALA A 167 -7.48 -24.65 1.58
N ALA A 168 -8.79 -24.42 1.74
CA ALA A 168 -9.73 -24.43 0.62
C ALA A 168 -9.42 -23.29 -0.38
N ILE A 169 -9.06 -22.11 0.13
CA ILE A 169 -8.66 -20.98 -0.72
C ILE A 169 -7.38 -21.30 -1.50
N VAL A 170 -6.36 -21.88 -0.87
CA VAL A 170 -5.11 -22.27 -1.56
C VAL A 170 -5.40 -23.28 -2.68
N ALA A 171 -6.27 -24.26 -2.42
CA ALA A 171 -6.68 -25.24 -3.43
C ALA A 171 -7.42 -24.58 -4.60
N GLU A 172 -8.30 -23.61 -4.32
CA GLU A 172 -9.05 -22.90 -5.35
C GLU A 172 -8.16 -21.96 -6.17
N LEU A 173 -7.24 -21.24 -5.54
CA LEU A 173 -6.24 -20.41 -6.25
C LEU A 173 -5.43 -21.26 -7.22
N ARG A 174 -5.06 -22.49 -6.83
CA ARG A 174 -4.42 -23.46 -7.74
C ARG A 174 -5.36 -23.89 -8.86
N HIS A 175 -6.62 -24.17 -8.56
CA HIS A 175 -7.60 -24.59 -9.56
C HIS A 175 -7.85 -23.52 -10.64
N ARG A 176 -7.95 -22.25 -10.23
CA ARG A 176 -8.20 -21.10 -11.13
C ARG A 176 -6.98 -20.64 -11.92
N SER A 177 -5.80 -21.01 -11.48
CA SER A 177 -4.57 -20.63 -12.15
C SER A 177 -4.39 -21.37 -13.48
N HIS A 178 -3.75 -20.70 -14.45
CA HIS A 178 -3.32 -21.29 -15.71
C HIS A 178 -1.86 -21.71 -15.60
N ALA A 179 -1.56 -22.94 -16.02
CA ALA A 179 -0.18 -23.42 -16.13
C ALA A 179 0.48 -22.83 -17.37
N GLU A 180 1.59 -22.13 -17.17
CA GLU A 180 2.41 -21.50 -18.19
C GLU A 180 3.78 -22.20 -18.25
N PRO A 181 4.58 -22.03 -19.33
CA PRO A 181 5.89 -22.66 -19.43
C PRO A 181 6.85 -22.35 -18.27
N TRP A 182 6.69 -21.17 -17.65
CA TRP A 182 7.61 -20.63 -16.65
C TRP A 182 7.03 -20.57 -15.24
N GLY A 183 5.76 -20.92 -15.05
CA GLY A 183 5.06 -20.69 -13.78
C GLY A 183 3.54 -20.77 -13.94
N ARG A 184 2.82 -20.05 -13.09
CA ARG A 184 1.35 -19.99 -13.14
C ARG A 184 0.85 -18.56 -13.12
N SER A 185 -0.24 -18.34 -13.84
CA SER A 185 -0.87 -17.05 -14.03
C SER A 185 -2.35 -17.11 -13.59
N TRP A 186 -2.94 -15.95 -13.28
CA TRP A 186 -4.34 -15.85 -12.83
C TRP A 186 -5.11 -14.90 -13.75
N PRO A 187 -5.72 -15.40 -14.83
CA PRO A 187 -6.65 -14.60 -15.60
C PRO A 187 -7.93 -14.34 -14.79
N ASP A 188 -8.55 -13.17 -14.98
CA ASP A 188 -9.84 -12.89 -14.38
C ASP A 188 -10.95 -13.53 -15.23
N HIS A 189 -11.45 -14.68 -14.79
CA HIS A 189 -12.49 -15.43 -15.50
C HIS A 189 -13.84 -14.71 -15.57
N ARG A 190 -14.03 -13.63 -14.79
CA ARG A 190 -15.24 -12.79 -14.84
C ARG A 190 -15.21 -11.84 -16.04
N LEU A 191 -14.04 -11.63 -16.63
CA LEU A 191 -13.80 -10.76 -17.76
C LEU A 191 -13.60 -11.59 -19.03
N ALA A 192 -13.64 -10.93 -20.20
CA ALA A 192 -13.44 -11.57 -21.49
C ALA A 192 -12.35 -10.84 -22.30
N GLY A 193 -11.69 -11.57 -23.21
CA GLY A 193 -10.70 -10.99 -24.12
C GLY A 193 -9.45 -10.50 -23.39
N GLU A 194 -8.92 -9.35 -23.80
CA GLU A 194 -7.69 -8.79 -23.24
C GLU A 194 -7.86 -8.32 -21.79
N ALA A 195 -9.07 -7.87 -21.41
CA ALA A 195 -9.39 -7.51 -20.03
C ALA A 195 -9.24 -8.69 -19.03
N ALA A 196 -9.35 -9.94 -19.48
CA ALA A 196 -9.15 -11.12 -18.65
C ALA A 196 -7.67 -11.52 -18.48
N ARG A 197 -6.74 -10.81 -19.13
CA ARG A 197 -5.33 -11.19 -19.15
C ARG A 197 -4.75 -11.22 -17.72
N PRO A 198 -3.94 -12.23 -17.39
CA PRO A 198 -3.22 -12.25 -16.11
C PRO A 198 -2.28 -11.05 -15.97
N LEU A 199 -2.20 -10.49 -14.76
CA LEU A 199 -1.46 -9.25 -14.49
C LEU A 199 -0.26 -9.45 -13.56
N CYS A 200 0.77 -8.61 -13.71
CA CYS A 200 1.85 -8.46 -12.74
C CYS A 200 1.45 -7.47 -11.63
N GLY A 201 2.18 -7.49 -10.52
CA GLY A 201 2.05 -6.50 -9.45
C GLY A 201 1.07 -6.89 -8.34
N LEU A 202 0.83 -5.95 -7.42
CA LEU A 202 0.30 -6.24 -6.10
C LEU A 202 -1.22 -6.39 -6.04
N ALA A 203 -1.97 -5.45 -6.63
CA ALA A 203 -3.41 -5.35 -6.43
C ALA A 203 -4.16 -6.50 -7.14
N HIS A 204 -4.00 -6.57 -8.46
CA HIS A 204 -4.68 -7.52 -9.32
C HIS A 204 -3.75 -8.62 -9.88
N GLY A 205 -2.48 -8.62 -9.47
CA GLY A 205 -1.45 -9.42 -10.11
C GLY A 205 -0.84 -10.52 -9.24
N ALA A 206 0.12 -11.24 -9.84
CA ALA A 206 0.77 -12.41 -9.24
C ALA A 206 1.51 -12.09 -7.92
N SER A 207 2.11 -10.91 -7.78
CA SER A 207 2.77 -10.50 -6.51
C SER A 207 1.80 -10.53 -5.32
N GLY A 208 0.57 -10.05 -5.48
CA GLY A 208 -0.43 -10.06 -4.41
C GLY A 208 -0.82 -11.47 -3.98
N ILE A 209 -0.93 -12.38 -4.95
CA ILE A 209 -1.23 -13.79 -4.72
C ILE A 209 -0.05 -14.48 -4.01
N ALA A 210 1.18 -14.28 -4.51
CA ALA A 210 2.39 -14.83 -3.91
C ALA A 210 2.56 -14.38 -2.45
N TRP A 211 2.30 -13.10 -2.17
CA TRP A 211 2.35 -12.56 -0.81
C TRP A 211 1.35 -13.24 0.13
N ALA A 212 0.08 -13.33 -0.26
CA ALA A 212 -0.95 -13.97 0.56
C ALA A 212 -0.64 -15.46 0.85
N LEU A 213 -0.12 -16.17 -0.15
CA LEU A 213 0.31 -17.58 -0.01
C LEU A 213 1.50 -17.73 0.94
N ALA A 214 2.51 -16.86 0.84
CA ALA A 214 3.67 -16.89 1.73
C ALA A 214 3.30 -16.58 3.19
N GLU A 215 2.42 -15.59 3.41
CA GLU A 215 1.92 -15.28 4.76
C GLU A 215 1.09 -16.43 5.34
N ALA A 216 0.25 -17.09 4.53
CA ALA A 216 -0.49 -18.26 4.96
C ALA A 216 0.44 -19.44 5.33
N ALA A 217 1.49 -19.68 4.54
CA ALA A 217 2.51 -20.69 4.83
C ALA A 217 3.26 -20.41 6.13
N ALA A 218 3.61 -19.14 6.39
CA ALA A 218 4.26 -18.71 7.62
C ALA A 218 3.39 -18.93 8.88
N VAL A 219 2.07 -18.80 8.74
CA VAL A 219 1.12 -18.97 9.84
C VAL A 219 0.73 -20.43 10.06
N TRP A 220 0.60 -21.21 8.98
CA TRP A 220 0.14 -22.60 9.01
C TRP A 220 1.13 -23.55 8.32
N PRO A 221 2.05 -24.19 9.07
CA PRO A 221 3.05 -25.09 8.51
C PRO A 221 2.50 -26.25 7.68
N ARG A 222 1.25 -26.69 7.94
CA ARG A 222 0.59 -27.75 7.15
C ARG A 222 0.23 -27.30 5.73
N LEU A 223 0.02 -26.00 5.51
CA LEU A 223 -0.26 -25.43 4.20
C LEU A 223 1.02 -25.04 3.44
N ALA A 224 2.15 -24.97 4.14
CA ALA A 224 3.40 -24.47 3.56
C ALA A 224 3.80 -25.19 2.26
N PRO A 225 3.76 -26.54 2.13
CA PRO A 225 4.17 -27.19 0.89
C PRO A 225 3.35 -26.75 -0.34
N SER A 226 2.02 -26.73 -0.24
CA SER A 226 1.15 -26.40 -1.38
C SER A 226 1.10 -24.90 -1.65
N ALA A 227 1.15 -24.07 -0.61
CA ALA A 227 1.11 -22.62 -0.71
C ALA A 227 2.42 -22.05 -1.24
N LEU A 228 3.58 -22.52 -0.75
CA LEU A 228 4.88 -22.04 -1.21
C LEU A 228 5.20 -22.51 -2.63
N GLU A 229 4.83 -23.74 -3.01
CA GLU A 229 4.94 -24.18 -4.40
C GLU A 229 4.18 -23.23 -5.34
N LEU A 230 2.92 -22.92 -5.01
CA LEU A 230 2.09 -22.03 -5.83
C LEU A 230 2.60 -20.58 -5.83
N ALA A 231 3.14 -20.09 -4.71
CA ALA A 231 3.78 -18.77 -4.63
C ALA A 231 5.05 -18.71 -5.48
N GLY A 232 5.84 -19.78 -5.51
CA GLY A 232 7.00 -19.93 -6.40
C GLY A 232 6.61 -19.87 -7.86
N GLU A 233 5.56 -20.60 -8.25
CA GLU A 233 5.03 -20.58 -9.63
C GLU A 233 4.51 -19.19 -10.03
N ALA A 234 3.92 -18.43 -9.09
CA ALA A 234 3.49 -17.05 -9.32
C ALA A 234 4.68 -16.10 -9.57
N LEU A 235 5.72 -16.20 -8.74
CA LEU A 235 6.94 -15.40 -8.86
C LEU A 235 7.70 -15.75 -10.15
N ALA A 236 7.74 -17.02 -10.52
CA ALA A 236 8.37 -17.50 -11.74
C ALA A 236 7.69 -16.97 -13.00
N TRP A 237 6.35 -16.94 -13.00
CA TRP A 237 5.59 -16.30 -14.08
C TRP A 237 5.86 -14.80 -14.13
N GLU A 238 5.85 -14.10 -13.00
CA GLU A 238 6.10 -12.65 -12.98
C GLU A 238 7.53 -12.29 -13.41
N ALA A 239 8.52 -13.12 -13.06
CA ALA A 239 9.90 -12.97 -13.49
C ALA A 239 10.07 -13.15 -15.01
N SER A 240 9.20 -13.91 -15.67
CA SER A 240 9.22 -14.03 -17.14
C SER A 240 8.80 -12.75 -17.88
N TRP A 241 8.14 -11.82 -17.16
CA TRP A 241 7.75 -10.50 -17.66
C TRP A 241 8.69 -9.38 -17.21
N ALA A 242 9.47 -9.60 -16.16
CA ALA A 242 10.28 -8.57 -15.56
C ALA A 242 11.42 -8.14 -16.51
N GLU A 243 11.52 -6.84 -16.79
CA GLU A 243 12.60 -6.23 -17.56
C GLU A 243 13.38 -5.25 -16.67
N PRO A 244 14.53 -5.66 -16.11
CA PRO A 244 15.25 -4.87 -15.13
C PRO A 244 15.65 -3.47 -15.61
N VAL A 245 16.01 -3.35 -16.89
CA VAL A 245 16.39 -2.07 -17.51
C VAL A 245 15.23 -1.09 -17.57
N ARG A 246 13.98 -1.57 -17.68
CA ARG A 246 12.79 -0.71 -17.82
C ARG A 246 12.07 -0.42 -16.51
N GLY A 247 12.49 -1.02 -15.41
CA GLY A 247 11.89 -0.82 -14.09
C GLY A 247 11.23 -2.06 -13.49
N GLY A 248 11.51 -3.24 -14.03
CA GLY A 248 11.00 -4.50 -13.50
C GLY A 248 9.70 -4.87 -14.18
N TRP A 249 8.57 -4.64 -13.52
CA TRP A 249 7.31 -5.29 -13.90
C TRP A 249 6.43 -4.42 -14.81
N PRO A 250 5.99 -4.96 -15.97
CA PRO A 250 5.14 -4.23 -16.88
C PRO A 250 3.68 -4.17 -16.39
N ASP A 251 2.95 -3.15 -16.83
CA ASP A 251 1.49 -3.21 -16.87
C ASP A 251 1.05 -3.98 -18.12
N LEU A 252 0.31 -5.08 -17.89
CA LEU A 252 -0.15 -5.98 -18.93
C LEU A 252 -1.58 -5.70 -19.38
N ARG A 253 -2.24 -4.69 -18.79
CA ARG A 253 -3.57 -4.23 -19.21
C ARG A 253 -3.55 -3.73 -20.65
N GLU A 254 -4.75 -3.54 -21.22
CA GLU A 254 -4.92 -3.11 -22.61
C GLU A 254 -4.15 -1.81 -22.92
N GLY A 255 -3.57 -1.75 -24.13
CA GLY A 255 -2.79 -0.60 -24.61
C GLY A 255 -1.30 -0.88 -24.72
N ASP A 256 -0.51 0.21 -24.76
CA ASP A 256 0.95 0.13 -24.83
C ASP A 256 1.53 -0.38 -23.51
N VAL A 257 2.47 -1.32 -23.59
CA VAL A 257 3.15 -1.86 -22.41
C VAL A 257 3.98 -0.76 -21.74
N THR A 258 3.70 -0.50 -20.47
CA THR A 258 4.43 0.46 -19.63
C THR A 258 5.08 -0.23 -18.44
N TRP A 259 6.03 0.45 -17.77
CA TRP A 259 6.67 -0.03 -16.54
C TRP A 259 6.45 1.00 -15.42
N PRO A 260 5.26 0.99 -14.81
CA PRO A 260 4.89 1.97 -13.81
C PRO A 260 5.64 1.74 -12.49
N ASP A 261 5.73 2.80 -11.69
CA ASP A 261 6.33 2.79 -10.36
C ASP A 261 5.26 2.71 -9.25
N LEU A 262 4.05 2.27 -9.60
CA LEU A 262 2.86 2.38 -8.74
C LEU A 262 2.73 1.20 -7.76
N TRP A 263 2.00 1.43 -6.67
CA TRP A 263 1.78 0.42 -5.63
C TRP A 263 0.84 -0.69 -6.09
N CYS A 264 -0.24 -0.35 -6.81
CA CYS A 264 -1.21 -1.36 -7.26
C CYS A 264 -0.67 -2.25 -8.38
N HIS A 265 0.12 -1.69 -9.30
CA HIS A 265 0.77 -2.41 -10.41
C HIS A 265 2.08 -1.70 -10.76
N GLY A 266 3.18 -2.45 -10.84
CA GLY A 266 4.50 -1.91 -11.11
C GLY A 266 5.51 -2.10 -9.97
N ALA A 267 6.60 -1.32 -10.04
CA ALA A 267 7.80 -1.52 -9.23
C ALA A 267 7.53 -1.44 -7.72
N ALA A 268 6.71 -0.50 -7.25
CA ALA A 268 6.49 -0.32 -5.82
C ALA A 268 5.78 -1.53 -5.19
N GLY A 269 4.64 -1.94 -5.74
CA GLY A 269 3.89 -3.09 -5.20
C GLY A 269 4.67 -4.40 -5.27
N ALA A 270 5.26 -4.68 -6.43
CA ALA A 270 6.07 -5.88 -6.63
C ALA A 270 7.31 -5.89 -5.71
N GLY A 271 8.00 -4.76 -5.59
CA GLY A 271 9.16 -4.59 -4.71
C GLY A 271 8.84 -4.77 -3.22
N ALA A 272 7.71 -4.22 -2.76
CA ALA A 272 7.23 -4.45 -1.39
C ALA A 272 7.04 -5.94 -1.09
N VAL A 273 6.52 -6.72 -2.04
CA VAL A 273 6.37 -8.18 -1.87
C VAL A 273 7.74 -8.86 -1.77
N ARG A 274 8.72 -8.48 -2.60
CA ARG A 274 10.07 -9.08 -2.51
C ARG A 274 10.74 -8.77 -1.18
N LEU A 275 10.64 -7.51 -0.71
CA LEU A 275 11.11 -7.13 0.62
C LEU A 275 10.46 -8.00 1.70
N ARG A 276 9.13 -8.21 1.62
CA ARG A 276 8.43 -9.07 2.58
C ARG A 276 8.89 -10.52 2.54
N LEU A 277 9.16 -11.07 1.36
CA LEU A 277 9.68 -12.42 1.21
C LEU A 277 11.07 -12.56 1.83
N LEU A 278 11.95 -11.55 1.69
CA LEU A 278 13.25 -11.55 2.39
C LEU A 278 13.07 -11.58 3.90
N GLU A 279 12.18 -10.75 4.44
CA GLU A 279 11.90 -10.71 5.88
C GLU A 279 11.30 -12.04 6.39
N LEU A 280 10.42 -12.68 5.61
CA LEU A 280 9.90 -14.01 5.94
C LEU A 280 11.00 -15.08 5.89
N ALA A 281 11.94 -14.98 4.95
CA ALA A 281 13.09 -15.87 4.85
C ALA A 281 14.02 -15.72 6.06
N ASP A 282 14.31 -14.48 6.47
CA ASP A 282 15.08 -14.18 7.68
C ASP A 282 14.38 -14.67 8.95
N ALA A 283 13.05 -14.71 8.95
CA ALA A 283 12.24 -15.31 10.01
C ALA A 283 12.16 -16.86 9.94
N GLY A 284 12.85 -17.49 8.99
CA GLY A 284 13.00 -18.94 8.87
C GLY A 284 12.01 -19.65 7.94
N LEU A 285 11.23 -18.91 7.14
CA LEU A 285 10.40 -19.51 6.09
C LEU A 285 11.27 -19.89 4.89
N ASP A 286 11.13 -21.12 4.39
CA ASP A 286 11.77 -21.54 3.14
C ASP A 286 11.02 -20.93 1.95
N VAL A 287 11.35 -19.67 1.63
CA VAL A 287 10.67 -18.95 0.55
C VAL A 287 10.98 -19.58 -0.81
N PRO A 288 9.99 -19.69 -1.72
CA PRO A 288 10.09 -20.56 -2.89
C PRO A 288 10.92 -19.96 -4.04
N TRP A 289 11.26 -18.67 -3.97
CA TRP A 289 12.09 -17.98 -4.95
C TRP A 289 13.50 -17.78 -4.37
N PRO A 290 14.58 -18.00 -5.14
CA PRO A 290 15.94 -17.91 -4.60
C PRO A 290 16.19 -16.56 -3.93
N THR A 291 16.68 -16.58 -2.68
CA THR A 291 16.85 -15.37 -1.86
C THR A 291 17.71 -14.31 -2.55
N ASP A 292 18.76 -14.71 -3.26
CA ASP A 292 19.60 -13.78 -4.04
C ASP A 292 18.83 -13.11 -5.18
N THR A 293 17.96 -13.85 -5.86
CA THR A 293 17.07 -13.30 -6.91
C THR A 293 16.04 -12.36 -6.29
N THR A 294 15.40 -12.77 -5.19
CA THR A 294 14.46 -11.91 -4.45
C THR A 294 15.11 -10.62 -3.99
N ARG A 295 16.36 -10.67 -3.50
CA ARG A 295 17.15 -9.49 -3.10
C ARG A 295 17.44 -8.59 -4.29
N ALA A 296 17.91 -9.13 -5.41
CA ALA A 296 18.20 -8.35 -6.61
C ALA A 296 16.94 -7.65 -7.16
N GLU A 297 15.80 -8.35 -7.19
CA GLU A 297 14.50 -7.79 -7.59
C GLU A 297 14.03 -6.69 -6.62
N ALA A 298 14.19 -6.89 -5.30
CA ALA A 298 13.86 -5.88 -4.30
C ALA A 298 14.73 -4.61 -4.46
N GLU A 299 16.04 -4.76 -4.59
CA GLU A 299 16.97 -3.64 -4.74
C GLU A 299 16.72 -2.85 -6.03
N MET A 300 16.42 -3.54 -7.13
CA MET A 300 15.99 -2.91 -8.38
C MET A 300 14.73 -2.06 -8.16
N ALA A 301 13.72 -2.61 -7.49
CA ALA A 301 12.50 -1.88 -7.18
C ALA A 301 12.77 -0.66 -6.29
N VAL A 302 13.59 -0.81 -5.24
CA VAL A 302 13.97 0.28 -4.34
C VAL A 302 14.69 1.41 -5.08
N GLN A 303 15.61 1.09 -5.99
CA GLN A 303 16.28 2.10 -6.82
C GLN A 303 15.29 2.83 -7.73
N ARG A 304 14.33 2.08 -8.30
CA ARG A 304 13.31 2.63 -9.18
C ARG A 304 12.36 3.56 -8.41
N CYS A 305 11.84 3.10 -7.28
CA CYS A 305 11.01 3.89 -6.37
C CYS A 305 11.73 5.13 -5.83
N GLY A 306 13.03 5.00 -5.54
CA GLY A 306 13.87 6.11 -5.10
C GLY A 306 13.98 7.22 -6.14
N ARG A 307 14.06 6.88 -7.43
CA ARG A 307 13.99 7.86 -8.53
C ARG A 307 12.60 8.48 -8.61
N ALA A 308 11.55 7.66 -8.67
CA ALA A 308 10.17 8.15 -8.80
C ALA A 308 9.77 9.16 -7.70
N MET A 309 10.10 8.88 -6.43
CA MET A 309 9.80 9.81 -5.33
C MET A 309 10.65 11.09 -5.38
N SER A 310 11.89 11.01 -5.87
CA SER A 310 12.79 12.17 -5.99
C SER A 310 12.33 13.07 -7.13
N ASP A 311 11.99 12.50 -8.28
CA ASP A 311 11.46 13.22 -9.44
C ASP A 311 10.14 13.93 -9.07
N ALA A 312 9.25 13.26 -8.33
CA ALA A 312 8.02 13.85 -7.83
C ALA A 312 8.28 15.02 -6.85
N ALA A 313 9.25 14.88 -5.95
CA ALA A 313 9.64 15.96 -5.04
C ALA A 313 10.21 17.17 -5.82
N GLU A 314 11.06 16.94 -6.82
CA GLU A 314 11.61 17.98 -7.69
C GLU A 314 10.51 18.69 -8.51
N GLN A 315 9.56 17.93 -9.06
CA GLN A 315 8.39 18.48 -9.74
C GLN A 315 7.58 19.40 -8.82
N ALA A 316 7.33 18.97 -7.58
CA ALA A 316 6.62 19.78 -6.60
C ALA A 316 7.35 21.10 -6.30
N VAL A 317 8.68 21.06 -6.13
CA VAL A 317 9.49 22.24 -5.82
C VAL A 317 9.56 23.20 -7.02
N THR A 318 9.71 22.69 -8.24
CA THR A 318 9.94 23.51 -9.44
C THR A 318 8.66 24.01 -10.10
N GLY A 319 7.61 23.18 -10.09
CA GLY A 319 6.34 23.45 -10.78
C GLY A 319 5.13 23.58 -9.85
N GLY A 320 5.30 23.34 -8.55
CA GLY A 320 4.20 23.27 -7.58
C GLY A 320 3.63 21.85 -7.42
N PRO A 321 2.94 21.57 -6.30
CA PRO A 321 2.46 20.23 -5.95
C PRO A 321 1.48 19.66 -6.99
N ASP A 322 0.68 20.50 -7.65
CA ASP A 322 -0.31 20.08 -8.66
C ASP A 322 0.31 19.43 -9.91
N THR A 323 1.63 19.62 -10.11
CA THR A 323 2.37 18.93 -11.17
C THR A 323 2.65 17.47 -10.86
N VAL A 324 2.59 17.08 -9.57
CA VAL A 324 2.75 15.70 -9.13
C VAL A 324 1.42 14.98 -9.27
N ALA A 325 1.28 14.23 -10.36
CA ALA A 325 0.10 13.42 -10.60
C ALA A 325 -0.17 12.49 -9.40
N ALA A 326 -1.41 12.51 -8.89
CA ALA A 326 -1.82 11.75 -7.71
C ALA A 326 -1.09 12.08 -6.39
N GLY A 327 -0.28 13.14 -6.38
CA GLY A 327 0.41 13.66 -5.21
C GLY A 327 1.24 12.60 -4.49
N TRP A 328 1.09 12.56 -3.16
CA TRP A 328 1.82 11.65 -2.27
C TRP A 328 0.98 10.48 -1.76
N THR A 329 -0.05 10.10 -2.54
CA THR A 329 -0.95 9.00 -2.21
C THR A 329 -0.29 7.64 -2.42
N LEU A 330 -0.85 6.60 -1.78
CA LEU A 330 -0.29 5.24 -1.82
C LEU A 330 -0.37 4.62 -3.22
N CYS A 331 -1.57 4.61 -3.82
CA CYS A 331 -1.84 3.78 -4.99
C CYS A 331 -1.11 4.26 -6.25
N HIS A 332 -1.31 5.55 -6.56
CA HIS A 332 -0.93 6.15 -7.83
C HIS A 332 0.04 7.33 -7.69
N GLY A 333 0.28 7.79 -6.46
CA GLY A 333 1.18 8.89 -6.16
C GLY A 333 2.58 8.43 -5.75
N ALA A 334 3.41 9.40 -5.41
CA ALA A 334 4.78 9.18 -4.91
C ALA A 334 4.84 8.50 -3.54
N GLY A 335 3.71 8.39 -2.84
CA GLY A 335 3.63 7.76 -1.52
C GLY A 335 3.89 6.25 -1.56
N GLY A 336 3.43 5.55 -2.61
CA GLY A 336 3.75 4.13 -2.83
C GLY A 336 5.26 3.88 -2.95
N PRO A 337 5.95 4.52 -3.92
CA PRO A 337 7.40 4.51 -4.01
C PRO A 337 8.12 4.85 -2.71
N ALA A 338 7.76 5.95 -2.05
CA ALA A 338 8.40 6.39 -0.82
C ALA A 338 8.22 5.37 0.33
N GLY A 339 7.03 4.77 0.45
CA GLY A 339 6.75 3.72 1.43
C GLY A 339 7.61 2.46 1.22
N VAL A 340 7.88 2.08 -0.04
CA VAL A 340 8.75 0.94 -0.38
C VAL A 340 10.21 1.23 -0.02
N VAL A 341 10.68 2.44 -0.32
CA VAL A 341 12.04 2.86 0.05
C VAL A 341 12.19 2.89 1.59
N ALA A 342 11.20 3.40 2.31
CA ALA A 342 11.19 3.37 3.78
C ALA A 342 11.17 1.93 4.34
N LEU A 343 10.36 1.04 3.75
CA LEU A 343 10.31 -0.38 4.13
C LEU A 343 11.67 -1.07 3.90
N ALA A 344 12.34 -0.77 2.79
CA ALA A 344 13.67 -1.30 2.49
C ALA A 344 14.72 -0.89 3.52
N ALA A 345 14.61 0.32 4.10
CA ALA A 345 15.50 0.74 5.17
C ALA A 345 15.45 -0.22 6.38
N ASP A 346 14.28 -0.76 6.69
CA ASP A 346 14.08 -1.67 7.82
C ASP A 346 14.54 -3.09 7.49
N ILE A 347 14.19 -3.59 6.30
CA ILE A 347 14.44 -4.99 5.91
C ILE A 347 15.88 -5.21 5.43
N LEU A 348 16.45 -4.25 4.71
CA LEU A 348 17.82 -4.35 4.20
C LEU A 348 18.85 -3.78 5.18
N GLY A 349 18.41 -3.10 6.25
CA GLY A 349 19.30 -2.49 7.24
C GLY A 349 20.11 -1.31 6.70
N VAL A 350 19.50 -0.51 5.81
CA VAL A 350 20.13 0.67 5.16
C VAL A 350 19.35 1.94 5.53
N PRO A 351 19.69 2.61 6.65
CA PRO A 351 18.96 3.77 7.17
C PRO A 351 18.81 4.93 6.17
N GLU A 352 19.78 5.10 5.27
CA GLU A 352 19.84 6.17 4.26
C GLU A 352 18.64 6.13 3.30
N HIS A 353 18.03 4.95 3.09
CA HIS A 353 16.80 4.85 2.31
C HIS A 353 15.68 5.67 2.95
N ARG A 354 15.51 5.57 4.27
CA ARG A 354 14.49 6.34 4.98
C ARG A 354 14.82 7.83 5.02
N GLU A 355 16.09 8.19 5.21
CA GLU A 355 16.51 9.60 5.19
C GLU A 355 16.17 10.27 3.85
N ARG A 356 16.40 9.57 2.73
CA ARG A 356 16.02 10.05 1.40
C ARG A 356 14.50 10.18 1.23
N ALA A 357 13.73 9.20 1.70
CA ALA A 357 12.28 9.26 1.63
C ALA A 357 11.71 10.41 2.49
N LEU A 358 12.30 10.65 3.67
CA LEU A 358 11.96 11.77 4.54
C LEU A 358 12.26 13.12 3.87
N ALA A 359 13.43 13.28 3.28
CA ALA A 359 13.82 14.51 2.58
C ALA A 359 12.90 14.80 1.38
N ALA A 360 12.57 13.78 0.58
CA ALA A 360 11.63 13.90 -0.53
C ALA A 360 10.22 14.32 -0.04
N ALA A 361 9.75 13.74 1.05
CA ALA A 361 8.47 14.10 1.67
C ALA A 361 8.48 15.55 2.18
N ALA A 362 9.57 15.95 2.84
CA ALA A 362 9.74 17.31 3.34
C ALA A 362 9.80 18.35 2.21
N ALA A 363 10.40 18.01 1.08
CA ALA A 363 10.42 18.86 -0.12
C ALA A 363 9.01 19.04 -0.70
N PHE A 364 8.24 17.96 -0.86
CA PHE A 364 6.84 18.06 -1.29
C PHE A 364 6.00 18.89 -0.32
N VAL A 365 6.06 18.58 0.98
CA VAL A 365 5.29 19.28 2.01
C VAL A 365 5.62 20.77 2.06
N SER A 366 6.88 21.15 1.82
CA SER A 366 7.31 22.55 1.74
C SER A 366 6.69 23.30 0.56
N ALA A 367 6.50 22.61 -0.58
CA ALA A 367 5.88 23.18 -1.76
C ALA A 367 4.34 23.15 -1.72
N ALA A 368 3.77 22.25 -0.92
CA ALA A 368 2.34 22.05 -0.83
C ALA A 368 1.63 23.13 0.01
N PRO A 369 0.37 23.49 -0.31
CA PRO A 369 -0.46 24.31 0.54
C PRO A 369 -0.55 23.76 1.97
N VAL A 370 -0.75 24.66 2.93
CA VAL A 370 -0.90 24.28 4.35
C VAL A 370 -2.07 23.30 4.53
N ASP A 371 -3.19 23.53 3.82
CA ASP A 371 -4.37 22.67 3.88
C ASP A 371 -4.18 21.39 3.03
N PRO A 372 -4.16 20.18 3.63
CA PRO A 372 -4.09 18.94 2.88
C PRO A 372 -5.32 18.64 2.03
N GLY A 373 -6.44 19.33 2.27
CA GLY A 373 -7.67 19.15 1.49
C GLY A 373 -7.55 19.57 0.02
N VAL A 374 -6.52 20.36 -0.32
CA VAL A 374 -6.22 20.76 -1.70
C VAL A 374 -5.00 20.05 -2.28
N TRP A 375 -4.43 19.07 -1.57
CA TRP A 375 -3.32 18.30 -2.12
C TRP A 375 -3.83 17.38 -3.24
N PRO A 376 -3.00 17.14 -4.28
CA PRO A 376 -3.36 16.19 -5.31
C PRO A 376 -3.61 14.80 -4.72
N CYS A 377 -4.68 14.16 -5.16
CA CYS A 377 -5.11 12.85 -4.70
C CYS A 377 -5.12 11.83 -5.86
N GLY A 378 -5.26 10.55 -5.54
CA GLY A 378 -5.19 9.44 -6.50
C GLY A 378 -6.35 9.38 -7.50
N LEU A 379 -7.33 10.27 -7.37
CA LEU A 379 -8.52 10.35 -8.19
C LEU A 379 -8.60 11.72 -8.86
N ARG A 380 -8.76 11.76 -10.19
CA ARG A 380 -8.86 13.03 -10.92
C ARG A 380 -10.17 13.74 -10.55
N GLY A 381 -10.08 15.00 -10.14
CA GLY A 381 -11.25 15.84 -9.80
C GLY A 381 -11.90 15.52 -8.45
N ALA A 382 -11.21 14.77 -7.59
CA ALA A 382 -11.69 14.33 -6.29
C ALA A 382 -10.98 15.07 -5.14
N ASP A 383 -10.94 16.41 -5.22
CA ASP A 383 -10.22 17.24 -4.25
C ASP A 383 -10.70 16.94 -2.82
N GLY A 384 -9.76 16.74 -1.91
CA GLY A 384 -10.08 16.40 -0.52
C GLY A 384 -10.46 14.93 -0.28
N ASP A 385 -10.12 14.00 -1.19
CA ASP A 385 -10.19 12.57 -0.90
C ASP A 385 -9.41 12.22 0.38
N VAL A 386 -10.11 11.68 1.37
CA VAL A 386 -9.59 11.32 2.69
C VAL A 386 -9.28 9.84 2.85
N SER A 387 -9.46 9.05 1.79
CA SER A 387 -9.28 7.61 1.82
C SER A 387 -7.85 7.14 2.15
N LEU A 388 -7.73 5.84 2.49
CA LEU A 388 -6.46 5.22 2.80
C LEU A 388 -5.56 5.06 1.58
N VAL A 389 -6.11 4.64 0.43
CA VAL A 389 -5.28 4.21 -0.70
C VAL A 389 -5.06 5.32 -1.72
N THR A 390 -6.02 6.23 -1.90
CA THR A 390 -5.95 7.34 -2.86
C THR A 390 -6.01 8.71 -2.19
N GLY A 391 -6.08 8.79 -0.87
CA GLY A 391 -6.34 10.04 -0.16
C GLY A 391 -5.40 10.36 1.00
N ALA A 392 -5.79 11.38 1.76
CA ALA A 392 -5.00 11.96 2.84
C ALA A 392 -4.73 11.01 4.01
N ALA A 393 -5.56 9.99 4.25
CA ALA A 393 -5.33 9.04 5.34
C ALA A 393 -4.07 8.18 5.09
N GLY A 394 -3.88 7.71 3.86
CA GLY A 394 -2.64 7.00 3.48
C GLY A 394 -1.42 7.90 3.58
N THR A 395 -1.53 9.11 3.06
CA THR A 395 -0.46 10.11 3.13
C THR A 395 -0.07 10.38 4.59
N ALA A 396 -1.04 10.57 5.49
CA ALA A 396 -0.77 10.79 6.91
C ALA A 396 0.00 9.63 7.56
N VAL A 397 -0.39 8.38 7.28
CA VAL A 397 0.30 7.19 7.80
C VAL A 397 1.75 7.14 7.31
N LEU A 398 1.98 7.41 6.03
CA LEU A 398 3.34 7.43 5.47
C LEU A 398 4.19 8.53 6.11
N LEU A 399 3.68 9.76 6.18
CA LEU A 399 4.41 10.88 6.78
C LEU A 399 4.74 10.61 8.26
N ALA A 400 3.80 10.03 9.02
CA ALA A 400 4.04 9.63 10.39
C ALA A 400 5.11 8.54 10.52
N ASP A 401 5.15 7.54 9.62
CA ASP A 401 6.20 6.50 9.62
C ASP A 401 7.57 7.11 9.29
N LEU A 402 7.65 8.00 8.31
CA LEU A 402 8.90 8.67 7.95
C LEU A 402 9.44 9.52 9.10
N ALA A 403 8.56 10.28 9.76
CA ALA A 403 8.96 11.17 10.85
C ALA A 403 9.24 10.42 12.16
N ARG A 404 8.45 9.39 12.48
CA ARG A 404 8.56 8.59 13.72
C ARG A 404 8.52 7.09 13.43
N PRO A 405 9.64 6.54 12.91
CA PRO A 405 9.68 5.17 12.40
C PRO A 405 9.30 4.14 13.48
N GLY A 406 8.41 3.21 13.14
CA GLY A 406 7.95 2.17 14.05
C GLY A 406 6.86 2.57 15.04
N THR A 407 6.37 3.82 15.01
CA THR A 407 5.19 4.22 15.80
C THR A 407 3.86 3.91 15.08
N VAL A 408 3.90 3.82 13.75
CA VAL A 408 2.82 3.33 12.89
C VAL A 408 3.30 2.14 12.06
N PRO A 409 2.39 1.27 11.59
CA PRO A 409 2.75 0.19 10.66
C PRO A 409 3.18 0.71 9.27
N SER A 410 4.01 -0.06 8.57
CA SER A 410 4.35 0.20 7.17
C SER A 410 3.10 0.15 6.27
N LEU A 411 2.80 1.24 5.57
CA LEU A 411 1.63 1.31 4.69
C LEU A 411 1.78 0.46 3.42
N ALA A 412 3.01 0.29 2.91
CA ALA A 412 3.29 -0.40 1.64
C ALA A 412 2.78 -1.86 1.63
N LEU A 413 2.66 -2.48 2.80
CA LEU A 413 2.13 -3.83 3.00
C LEU A 413 0.95 -3.83 3.99
N LEU A 414 0.22 -2.70 4.10
CA LEU A 414 -0.95 -2.53 4.96
C LEU A 414 -0.69 -2.94 6.42
N GLY A 415 0.53 -2.72 6.89
CA GLY A 415 1.03 -3.08 8.22
C GLY A 415 1.47 -4.51 8.42
N ALA A 416 1.82 -5.22 7.34
CA ALA A 416 2.70 -6.39 7.43
C ALA A 416 4.15 -5.96 7.20
N GLY A 417 5.07 -6.70 7.82
CA GLY A 417 6.50 -6.48 7.70
C GLY A 417 7.06 -5.21 8.33
N GLY A 418 8.38 -5.08 8.28
CA GLY A 418 9.13 -4.03 8.95
C GLY A 418 9.11 -4.17 10.48
N VAL A 419 9.06 -5.40 11.00
CA VAL A 419 9.04 -5.64 12.45
C VAL A 419 10.37 -5.21 13.04
N ARG A 420 10.42 -3.98 13.59
CA ARG A 420 11.51 -3.58 14.47
C ARG A 420 11.38 -4.38 15.75
N GLN A 421 12.37 -5.22 16.06
CA GLN A 421 12.48 -5.69 17.44
C GLN A 421 12.66 -4.44 18.31
N SER A 422 11.69 -4.18 19.19
CA SER A 422 11.88 -3.28 20.32
C SER A 422 13.06 -3.85 21.11
N SER A 423 14.21 -3.18 21.04
CA SER A 423 15.33 -3.42 21.95
C SER A 423 15.00 -2.85 23.32
#